data_AF-J0WTM9-F1
#
_entry.id   AF-J0WTM9-F1
#
_cell.length_a   1.000
_cell.length_b   1.000
_cell.length_c   1.000
_cell.angle_alpha   90.00
_cell.angle_beta   90.00
_cell.angle_gamma   90.00
#
_symmetry.space_group_name_H-M   'P 1'
#
loop_
_entity.id
_entity.type
_entity.pdbx_description
1 polymer ?
#
loop_
_entity_poly.entity_id
_entity_poly.type
_entity_poly.pdbx_seq_one_letter_code
_entity_poly.pdbx_strand_id
1 'polypeptide(L)'
;MPGDSAALSTLRDQLAQDEKALTQLAETIADVRQTIADAEATLERARREQRILEARMAQKQMDVDAQRRILSPITRLPNEMLATVMRLLYGDRSVHITGVPDLYLDSRRAAISCASVCQRWRVLAISCPWLWNRIYV
;
A
#
# COMPACT_ATOMS: atom_id res chain seq x y z
N MET A 1 58.80 -57.76 18.28
CA MET A 1 57.48 -57.10 18.13
C MET A 1 57.68 -55.79 17.36
N PRO A 2 57.49 -55.78 16.03
CA PRO A 2 57.68 -54.59 15.18
C PRO A 2 56.39 -53.80 14.88
N GLY A 3 55.22 -54.25 15.36
CA GLY A 3 53.92 -53.65 15.05
C GLY A 3 53.64 -52.28 15.70
N ASP A 4 54.21 -52.00 16.88
CA ASP A 4 53.90 -50.78 17.63
C ASP A 4 54.51 -49.50 17.01
N SER A 5 55.67 -49.62 16.35
CA SER A 5 56.34 -48.45 15.75
C SER A 5 55.61 -47.93 14.51
N ALA A 6 54.95 -48.80 13.74
CA ALA A 6 54.20 -48.43 12.54
C ALA A 6 52.83 -47.82 12.89
N ALA A 7 52.22 -48.27 14.00
CA ALA A 7 50.98 -47.70 14.51
C ALA A 7 51.19 -46.26 15.01
N LEU A 8 52.30 -45.99 15.71
CA LEU A 8 52.63 -44.67 16.23
C LEU A 8 52.94 -43.64 15.13
N SER A 9 53.60 -44.04 14.03
CA SER A 9 53.83 -43.15 12.89
C SER A 9 52.52 -42.76 12.20
N THR A 10 51.62 -43.72 12.03
CA THR A 10 50.31 -43.49 11.39
C THR A 10 49.47 -42.50 12.20
N LEU A 11 49.44 -42.65 13.53
CA LEU A 11 48.73 -41.74 14.43
C LEU A 11 49.30 -40.32 14.42
N ARG A 12 50.63 -40.19 14.32
CA ARG A 12 51.30 -38.89 14.21
C ARG A 12 50.96 -38.18 12.90
N ASP A 13 50.94 -38.91 11.80
CA ASP A 13 50.60 -38.35 10.49
C ASP A 13 49.12 -37.96 10.44
N GLN A 14 48.23 -38.73 11.07
CA GLN A 14 46.81 -38.39 11.24
C GLN A 14 46.62 -37.13 12.09
N LEU A 15 47.32 -37.01 13.22
CA LEU A 15 47.25 -35.80 14.05
C LEU A 15 47.70 -34.55 13.27
N ALA A 16 48.78 -34.66 12.48
CA ALA A 16 49.26 -33.55 11.64
C ALA A 16 48.27 -33.20 10.50
N GLN A 17 47.59 -34.19 9.93
CA GLN A 17 46.52 -33.96 8.95
C GLN A 17 45.31 -33.29 9.58
N ASP A 18 44.91 -33.70 10.78
CA ASP A 18 43.77 -33.13 11.50
C ASP A 18 44.06 -31.70 11.95
N GLU A 19 45.27 -31.41 12.44
CA GLU A 19 45.70 -30.03 12.76
C GLU A 19 45.63 -29.14 11.53
N LYS A 20 46.11 -29.63 10.38
CA LYS A 20 46.02 -28.90 9.12
C LYS A 20 44.56 -28.69 8.70
N ALA A 21 43.70 -29.70 8.82
CA ALA A 21 42.27 -29.57 8.51
C ALA A 21 41.58 -28.55 9.42
N LEU A 22 41.90 -28.53 10.71
CA LEU A 22 41.37 -27.54 11.67
C LEU A 22 41.79 -26.12 11.32
N THR A 23 43.05 -25.89 10.92
CA THR A 23 43.51 -24.57 10.48
C THR A 23 42.80 -24.10 9.22
N GLN A 24 42.62 -24.99 8.23
CA GLN A 24 41.90 -24.70 6.99
C GLN A 24 40.42 -24.39 7.25
N LEU A 25 39.76 -25.14 8.14
CA LEU A 25 38.39 -24.87 8.55
C LEU A 25 38.27 -23.53 9.28
N ALA A 26 39.22 -23.21 10.17
CA ALA A 26 39.22 -21.94 10.89
C ALA A 26 39.37 -20.75 9.93
N GLU A 27 40.26 -20.85 8.94
CA GLU A 27 40.44 -19.84 7.90
C GLU A 27 39.17 -19.69 7.04
N THR A 28 38.58 -20.81 6.61
CA THR A 28 37.33 -20.79 5.82
C THR A 28 36.17 -20.17 6.61
N ILE A 29 36.05 -20.47 7.91
CA ILE A 29 35.03 -19.87 8.78
C ILE A 29 35.25 -18.36 8.90
N ALA A 30 36.51 -17.91 9.02
CA ALA A 30 36.83 -16.49 9.09
C ALA A 30 36.43 -15.76 7.80
N ASP A 31 36.75 -16.33 6.64
CA ASP A 31 36.42 -15.76 5.33
C ASP A 31 34.90 -15.70 5.09
N VAL A 32 34.18 -16.77 5.40
CA VAL A 32 32.71 -16.80 5.30
C VAL A 32 32.09 -15.75 6.25
N ARG A 33 32.60 -15.60 7.47
CA ARG A 33 32.11 -14.58 8.41
C ARG A 33 32.33 -13.17 7.89
N GLN A 34 33.49 -12.90 7.31
CA GLN A 34 33.78 -11.60 6.70
C GLN A 34 32.82 -11.31 5.54
N THR A 35 32.61 -12.31 4.68
CA THR A 35 31.70 -12.19 3.54
C THR A 35 30.26 -11.93 3.98
N ILE A 36 29.80 -12.59 5.05
CA ILE A 36 28.47 -12.36 5.65
C ILE A 36 28.38 -10.91 6.15
N ALA A 37 29.37 -10.43 6.89
CA ALA A 37 29.37 -9.06 7.44
C ALA A 37 29.30 -8.00 6.31
N ASP A 38 30.04 -8.21 5.23
CA ASP A 38 30.04 -7.30 4.08
C ASP A 38 28.71 -7.32 3.32
N ALA A 39 28.10 -8.50 3.19
CA ALA A 39 26.77 -8.66 2.60
C ALA A 39 25.69 -7.98 3.45
N GLU A 40 25.72 -8.16 4.78
CA GLU A 40 24.80 -7.51 5.72
C GLU A 40 24.92 -5.98 5.66
N ALA A 41 26.15 -5.44 5.63
CA ALA A 41 26.38 -4.00 5.52
C ALA A 41 25.85 -3.43 4.19
N THR A 42 25.93 -4.20 3.11
CA THR A 42 25.39 -3.81 1.79
C THR A 42 23.86 -3.85 1.79
N LEU A 43 23.28 -4.87 2.40
CA LEU A 43 21.84 -5.05 2.52
C LEU A 43 21.20 -3.93 3.36
N GLU A 44 21.85 -3.52 4.46
CA GLU A 44 21.38 -2.39 5.26
C GLU A 44 21.50 -1.03 4.55
N ARG A 45 22.50 -0.85 3.67
CA ARG A 45 22.57 0.33 2.79
C ARG A 45 21.39 0.35 1.81
N ALA A 46 21.14 -0.76 1.11
CA ALA A 46 20.03 -0.86 0.17
C ALA A 46 18.67 -0.65 0.85
N ARG A 47 18.44 -1.24 2.04
CA ARG A 47 17.21 -1.03 2.82
C ARG A 47 16.98 0.42 3.23
N ARG A 48 18.05 1.17 3.53
CA ARG A 48 17.94 2.61 3.85
C ARG A 48 17.53 3.41 2.62
N GLU A 49 18.15 3.15 1.48
CA GLU A 49 17.81 3.81 0.22
C GLU A 49 16.37 3.51 -0.20
N GLN A 50 15.93 2.25 -0.07
CA GLN A 50 14.56 1.84 -0.34
C GLN A 50 13.56 2.66 0.50
N ARG A 51 13.76 2.75 1.82
CA ARG A 51 12.88 3.52 2.71
C ARG A 51 12.81 5.00 2.32
N ILE A 52 13.93 5.59 1.91
CA ILE A 52 13.98 6.99 1.46
C ILE A 52 13.17 7.16 0.17
N LEU A 53 13.30 6.23 -0.78
CA LEU A 53 12.57 6.27 -2.04
C LEU A 53 11.07 6.06 -1.83
N GLU A 54 10.68 5.11 -0.99
CA GLU A 54 9.27 4.86 -0.63
C GLU A 54 8.63 6.11 -0.01
N ALA A 55 9.31 6.77 0.92
CA ALA A 55 8.83 8.03 1.51
C ALA A 55 8.66 9.14 0.46
N ARG A 56 9.61 9.27 -0.47
CA ARG A 56 9.52 10.24 -1.58
C ARG A 56 8.38 9.92 -2.54
N MET A 57 8.15 8.65 -2.84
CA MET A 57 7.02 8.21 -3.66
C MET A 57 5.69 8.52 -2.99
N ALA A 58 5.56 8.22 -1.70
CA ALA A 58 4.35 8.52 -0.94
C ALA A 58 4.04 10.03 -0.95
N GLN A 59 5.06 10.88 -0.75
CA GLN A 59 4.88 12.33 -0.81
C GLN A 59 4.41 12.78 -2.20
N LYS A 60 5.06 12.31 -3.27
CA LYS A 60 4.65 12.65 -4.64
C LYS A 60 3.23 12.19 -4.95
N GLN A 61 2.83 11.03 -4.44
CA GLN A 61 1.47 10.52 -4.61
C GLN A 61 0.45 11.43 -3.91
N MET A 62 0.76 11.90 -2.70
CA MET A 62 -0.08 12.88 -2.00
C MET A 62 -0.22 14.18 -2.80
N ASP A 63 0.86 14.68 -3.40
CA ASP A 63 0.84 15.88 -4.22
C ASP A 63 -0.03 15.71 -5.48
N VAL A 64 0.11 14.57 -6.17
CA VAL A 64 -0.72 14.22 -7.34
C VAL A 64 -2.19 14.13 -6.95
N ASP A 65 -2.52 13.50 -5.83
CA ASP A 65 -3.90 13.38 -5.37
C ASP A 65 -4.49 14.74 -4.98
N ALA A 66 -3.70 15.63 -4.39
CA ALA A 66 -4.10 17.00 -4.12
C ALA A 66 -4.41 17.76 -5.42
N GLN A 67 -3.54 17.67 -6.42
CA GLN A 67 -3.76 18.29 -7.73
C GLN A 67 -5.00 17.71 -8.44
N ARG A 68 -5.19 16.38 -8.40
CA ARG A 68 -6.38 15.73 -8.96
C ARG A 68 -7.66 16.20 -8.30
N ARG A 69 -7.65 16.45 -6.99
CA ARG A 69 -8.81 17.04 -6.28
C ARG A 69 -9.11 18.45 -6.76
N ILE A 70 -8.10 19.28 -6.96
CA ILE A 70 -8.25 20.67 -7.47
C ILE A 70 -8.77 20.66 -8.91
N LEU A 71 -8.25 19.76 -9.75
CA LEU A 71 -8.65 19.63 -11.15
C LEU A 71 -9.96 18.85 -11.33
N SER A 72 -10.51 18.26 -10.27
CA SER A 72 -11.77 17.52 -10.34
C SER A 72 -12.89 18.45 -10.83
N PRO A 73 -13.60 18.10 -11.92
CA PRO A 73 -14.70 18.92 -12.42
C PRO A 73 -15.78 19.23 -11.35
N ILE A 74 -15.96 18.31 -10.40
CA ILE A 74 -16.94 18.43 -9.30
C ILE A 74 -16.57 19.54 -8.31
N THR A 75 -15.29 19.86 -8.12
CA THR A 75 -14.89 20.96 -7.22
C THR A 75 -15.09 22.33 -7.87
N ARG A 76 -15.07 22.41 -9.21
CA ARG A 76 -15.30 23.64 -9.99
C ARG A 76 -16.76 23.91 -10.34
N LEU A 77 -17.62 22.89 -10.29
CA LEU A 77 -19.05 23.04 -10.52
C LEU A 77 -19.66 23.98 -9.46
N PRO A 78 -20.51 24.95 -9.83
CA PRO A 78 -21.29 25.75 -8.89
C PRO A 78 -22.22 24.88 -8.04
N ASN A 79 -22.63 25.40 -6.88
CA ASN A 79 -23.52 24.67 -5.96
C ASN A 79 -24.88 24.36 -6.60
N GLU A 80 -25.35 25.24 -7.48
CA GLU A 80 -26.60 25.13 -8.23
C GLU A 80 -26.54 23.93 -9.18
N MET A 81 -25.41 23.73 -9.85
CA MET A 81 -25.22 22.59 -10.76
C MET A 81 -25.13 21.27 -9.99
N LEU A 82 -24.48 21.26 -8.83
CA LEU A 82 -24.47 20.09 -7.95
C LEU A 82 -25.88 19.76 -7.41
N ALA A 83 -26.68 20.77 -7.06
CA ALA A 83 -28.07 20.58 -6.66
C ALA A 83 -28.92 20.00 -7.82
N THR A 84 -28.66 20.43 -9.06
CA THR A 84 -29.30 19.85 -10.26
C THR A 84 -28.93 18.37 -10.43
N VAL A 85 -27.65 18.01 -10.26
CA VAL A 85 -27.22 16.60 -10.29
C VAL A 85 -27.92 15.78 -9.20
N MET A 86 -28.02 16.30 -7.97
CA MET A 86 -28.77 15.64 -6.89
C MET A 86 -30.25 15.46 -7.24
N ARG A 87 -30.85 16.42 -7.95
CA ARG A 87 -32.26 16.33 -8.41
C ARG A 87 -32.45 15.24 -9.46
N LEU A 88 -31.49 15.10 -10.38
CA LEU A 88 -31.49 14.02 -11.37
C LEU A 88 -31.34 12.64 -10.70
N LEU A 89 -30.46 12.52 -9.70
CA LEU A 89 -30.27 11.28 -8.93
C LEU A 89 -31.50 10.93 -8.07
N TYR A 90 -32.19 11.93 -7.56
CA TYR A 90 -33.41 11.77 -6.75
C TYR A 90 -34.62 11.30 -7.58
N GLY A 91 -34.55 11.37 -8.91
CA GLY A 91 -35.64 10.98 -9.79
C GLY A 91 -36.83 11.91 -9.64
N ASP A 92 -36.65 13.17 -10.07
CA ASP A 92 -37.81 13.91 -10.55
C ASP A 92 -38.37 13.15 -11.77
N ARG A 93 -39.55 12.54 -11.64
CA ARG A 93 -40.22 11.76 -12.69
C ARG A 93 -40.49 12.58 -13.96
N SER A 94 -40.23 13.88 -13.95
CA SER A 94 -40.31 14.75 -15.12
C SER A 94 -39.27 14.44 -16.20
N VAL A 95 -38.14 13.82 -15.85
CA VAL A 95 -37.10 13.44 -16.83
C VAL A 95 -37.07 11.91 -16.96
N HIS A 96 -37.94 11.38 -17.81
CA HIS A 96 -37.87 9.99 -18.25
C HIS A 96 -36.59 9.77 -19.07
N ILE A 97 -35.47 9.49 -18.39
CA ILE A 97 -34.30 8.90 -19.03
C ILE A 97 -34.66 7.44 -19.31
N THR A 98 -35.15 7.17 -20.52
CA THR A 98 -35.55 5.83 -20.99
C THR A 98 -34.39 4.84 -20.81
N GLY A 99 -34.57 3.83 -19.94
CA GLY A 99 -33.67 2.69 -19.84
C GLY A 99 -32.92 2.51 -18.51
N VAL A 100 -33.08 3.41 -17.53
CA VAL A 100 -32.54 3.18 -16.18
C VAL A 100 -33.62 2.54 -15.31
N PRO A 101 -33.41 1.33 -14.74
CA PRO A 101 -34.37 0.71 -13.83
C PRO A 101 -34.64 1.64 -12.64
N ASP A 102 -35.83 1.54 -12.03
CA ASP A 102 -36.35 2.26 -10.85
C ASP A 102 -35.49 2.07 -9.56
N LEU A 103 -34.18 2.26 -9.66
CA LEU A 103 -33.17 1.84 -8.68
C LEU A 103 -33.06 2.74 -7.46
N TYR A 104 -33.87 3.80 -7.36
CA TYR A 104 -33.92 4.67 -6.20
C TYR A 104 -35.35 4.86 -5.69
N LEU A 105 -36.02 3.74 -5.37
CA LEU A 105 -37.33 3.72 -4.70
C LEU A 105 -37.32 4.31 -3.28
N ASP A 106 -36.14 4.59 -2.70
CA ASP A 106 -36.00 5.16 -1.36
C ASP A 106 -35.28 6.51 -1.43
N SER A 107 -36.09 7.58 -1.53
CA SER A 107 -35.68 8.98 -1.50
C SER A 107 -34.69 9.29 -0.36
N ARG A 108 -34.83 8.64 0.79
CA ARG A 108 -33.90 8.83 1.93
C ARG A 108 -32.54 8.21 1.65
N ARG A 109 -32.47 7.07 0.96
CA ARG A 109 -31.19 6.46 0.56
C ARG A 109 -30.46 7.32 -0.46
N ALA A 110 -31.18 7.90 -1.43
CA ALA A 110 -30.58 8.83 -2.39
C ALA A 110 -29.99 10.07 -1.68
N ALA A 111 -30.71 10.63 -0.71
CA ALA A 111 -30.25 11.75 0.10
C ALA A 111 -28.98 11.40 0.90
N ILE A 112 -28.99 10.24 1.57
CA ILE A 112 -27.85 9.74 2.35
C ILE A 112 -26.64 9.46 1.45
N SER A 113 -26.86 8.85 0.28
CA SER A 113 -25.81 8.60 -0.72
C SER A 113 -25.21 9.89 -1.26
N CYS A 114 -26.01 10.93 -1.48
CA CYS A 114 -25.47 12.25 -1.86
C CYS A 114 -24.66 12.86 -0.69
N ALA A 115 -25.17 12.77 0.54
CA ALA A 115 -24.52 13.33 1.72
C ALA A 115 -23.23 12.60 2.15
N SER A 116 -23.00 11.36 1.66
CA SER A 116 -21.81 10.58 1.98
C SER A 116 -20.62 10.86 1.06
N VAL A 117 -20.81 11.50 -0.10
CA VAL A 117 -19.74 11.73 -1.11
C VAL A 117 -18.59 12.58 -0.56
N CYS A 118 -18.89 13.79 -0.07
CA CYS A 118 -17.89 14.68 0.52
C CYS A 118 -18.56 15.75 1.39
N GLN A 119 -17.77 16.54 2.13
CA GLN A 119 -18.29 17.61 2.98
C GLN A 119 -19.17 18.61 2.22
N ARG A 120 -18.77 19.00 1.00
CA ARG A 120 -19.54 19.94 0.17
C ARG A 120 -20.90 19.38 -0.24
N TRP A 121 -20.94 18.12 -0.68
CA TRP A 121 -22.20 17.45 -1.04
C TRP A 121 -23.10 17.27 0.18
N ARG A 122 -22.52 17.00 1.36
CA ARG A 122 -23.27 16.92 2.62
C ARG A 122 -23.96 18.23 2.97
N VAL A 123 -23.23 19.35 2.91
CA VAL A 123 -23.78 20.68 3.19
C VAL A 123 -24.91 21.00 2.20
N LEU A 124 -24.71 20.72 0.92
CA LEU A 124 -25.74 20.94 -0.10
C LEU A 124 -26.96 20.04 0.09
N ALA A 125 -26.77 18.75 0.37
CA ALA A 125 -27.85 17.81 0.61
C ALA A 125 -28.71 18.24 1.80
N ILE A 126 -28.09 18.66 2.91
CA ILE A 126 -28.81 19.18 4.09
C ILE A 126 -29.56 20.48 3.76
N SER A 127 -28.96 21.35 2.94
CA SER A 127 -29.56 22.63 2.51
C SER A 127 -30.68 22.47 1.49
N CYS A 128 -30.96 21.24 1.02
CA CYS A 128 -31.99 20.93 0.03
C CYS A 128 -33.12 20.09 0.65
N PRO A 129 -34.16 20.70 1.26
CA PRO A 129 -35.23 19.98 1.96
C PRO A 129 -36.00 19.00 1.06
N TRP A 130 -36.12 19.30 -0.24
CA TRP A 130 -36.75 18.45 -1.25
C TRP A 130 -36.05 17.09 -1.44
N LEU A 131 -34.79 16.96 -1.00
CA LEU A 131 -34.05 15.70 -1.03
C LEU A 131 -34.49 14.74 0.11
N TRP A 132 -35.01 15.28 1.22
CA TRP A 132 -35.33 14.51 2.43
C TRP A 132 -36.82 14.22 2.59
N ASN A 133 -37.67 15.08 2.00
CA ASN A 133 -39.11 15.01 2.17
C ASN A 133 -39.80 14.77 0.82
N ARG A 134 -40.48 13.63 0.69
CA ARG A 134 -41.62 13.49 -0.22
C ARG A 134 -42.86 13.93 0.52
N ILE A 135 -43.29 15.16 0.32
CA ILE A 135 -44.67 15.52 0.65
C ILE A 135 -45.50 15.00 -0.54
N TYR A 136 -46.15 13.85 -0.35
CA TYR A 136 -47.23 13.43 -1.21
C TYR A 136 -48.40 14.39 -0.93
N VAL A 137 -48.71 15.26 -1.90
CA VAL A 137 -49.99 15.96 -1.96
C VAL A 137 -50.86 15.22 -2.96
#